data_AF-A0A423LN70-F1
#
_entry.id   AF-A0A423LN70-F1
#
_cell.length_a   1.000
_cell.length_b   1.000
_cell.length_c   1.000
_cell.angle_alpha   90.00
_cell.angle_beta   90.00
_cell.angle_gamma   90.00
#
_symmetry.space_group_name_H-M   'P 1'
#
loop_
_entity.id
_entity.type
_entity.pdbx_description
1 polymer ?
#
loop_
_entity_poly.entity_id
_entity_poly.type
_entity_poly.pdbx_seq_one_letter_code
_entity_poly.pdbx_strand_id
1 'polypeptide(L)'
;MALNERRPGSGTLTASVDDRGFLSSTSVTFHDANKDYLIGGYDGNDHWVVFSVPSSLVGEGPHVVSHYDDGLRWAVNVDGVNHFVASGTATVTFDKYRIRVRGTFDFSLEDKRRVVGEFDIANKQAA
;
A
#
# COMPACT_ATOMS: atom_id res chain seq x y z
N MET A 1 0.22 1.68 18.69
CA MET A 1 1.19 0.80 18.00
C MET A 1 2.44 1.61 17.73
N ALA A 2 3.59 1.16 18.23
CA ALA A 2 4.86 1.83 17.97
C ALA A 2 5.26 1.62 16.50
N LEU A 3 5.79 2.66 15.85
CA LEU A 3 6.32 2.68 14.48
C LEU A 3 7.55 1.76 14.23
N ASN A 4 7.86 0.85 15.17
CA ASN A 4 9.13 0.13 15.26
C ASN A 4 9.20 -1.20 14.48
N GLU A 5 8.20 -1.56 13.68
CA GLU A 5 8.27 -2.75 12.82
C GLU A 5 8.08 -2.44 11.34
N ARG A 6 8.54 -1.27 10.88
CA ARG A 6 8.69 -1.01 9.44
C ARG A 6 9.73 -1.99 8.89
N ARG A 7 9.29 -3.07 8.23
CA ARG A 7 10.19 -3.97 7.49
C ARG A 7 10.52 -3.33 6.13
N PRO A 8 11.74 -2.80 5.93
CA PRO A 8 12.06 -2.06 4.72
C PRO A 8 12.07 -2.97 3.50
N GLY A 9 11.44 -2.53 2.41
CA GLY A 9 11.54 -3.11 1.08
C GLY A 9 12.53 -2.35 0.20
N SER A 10 12.56 -2.72 -1.08
CA SER A 10 13.15 -1.95 -2.18
C SER A 10 12.12 -1.79 -3.30
N GLY A 11 12.27 -0.77 -4.13
CA GLY A 11 11.35 -0.48 -5.22
C GLY A 11 10.72 0.90 -5.09
N THR A 12 9.52 1.08 -5.63
CA THR A 12 8.86 2.38 -5.70
C THR A 12 7.37 2.31 -5.40
N LEU A 13 6.83 3.41 -4.90
CA LEU A 13 5.40 3.67 -4.82
C LEU A 13 5.14 5.14 -5.16
N THR A 14 4.22 5.39 -6.07
CA THR A 14 3.76 6.74 -6.43
C THR A 14 2.27 6.87 -6.12
N ALA A 15 1.85 8.08 -5.76
CA ALA A 15 0.44 8.37 -5.51
C ALA A 15 0.09 9.81 -5.87
N SER A 16 -1.14 9.97 -6.36
CA SER A 16 -1.77 11.25 -6.68
C SER A 16 -3.11 11.36 -5.97
N VAL A 17 -3.43 12.55 -5.46
CA VAL A 17 -4.73 12.91 -4.89
C VAL A 17 -5.40 13.90 -5.82
N ASP A 18 -6.62 13.61 -6.27
CA ASP A 18 -7.38 14.44 -7.24
C ASP A 18 -6.49 14.91 -8.43
N ASP A 19 -5.80 13.95 -9.04
CA ASP A 19 -4.87 14.13 -10.17
C ASP A 19 -3.59 14.95 -9.89
N ARG A 20 -3.29 15.23 -8.61
CA ARG A 20 -2.05 15.89 -8.18
C ARG A 20 -1.13 14.91 -7.45
N GLY A 21 0.04 14.68 -8.01
CA GLY A 21 1.07 13.85 -7.37
C GLY A 21 1.45 14.42 -6.00
N PHE A 22 1.40 13.58 -4.95
CA PHE A 22 1.82 13.96 -3.60
C PHE A 22 2.85 13.00 -3.01
N LEU A 23 3.07 11.83 -3.63
CA LEU A 23 4.02 10.84 -3.15
C LEU A 23 4.78 10.23 -4.33
N SER A 24 6.11 10.23 -4.21
CA SER A 24 7.02 9.47 -5.06
C SER A 24 8.12 8.91 -4.17
N SER A 25 7.95 7.68 -3.68
CA SER A 25 8.78 7.12 -2.63
C SER A 25 9.58 5.90 -3.10
N THR A 26 10.84 5.84 -2.67
CA THR A 26 11.68 4.62 -2.66
C THR A 26 11.77 3.98 -1.28
N SER A 27 11.21 4.65 -0.26
CA SER A 27 11.10 4.13 1.09
C SER A 27 9.77 3.39 1.21
N VAL A 28 9.82 2.11 0.88
CA VAL A 28 8.65 1.25 0.70
C VAL A 28 8.69 0.06 1.64
N THR A 29 7.54 -0.56 1.86
CA THR A 29 7.41 -1.79 2.64
C THR A 29 6.44 -2.76 1.98
N PHE A 30 6.81 -4.03 2.04
CA PHE A 30 5.97 -5.16 1.68
C PHE A 30 6.36 -6.34 2.56
N HIS A 31 5.45 -6.76 3.44
CA HIS A 31 5.69 -7.89 4.33
C HIS A 31 4.40 -8.56 4.80
N ASP A 32 4.54 -9.79 5.26
CA ASP A 32 3.47 -10.53 5.93
C ASP A 32 3.12 -9.88 7.28
N ALA A 33 1.83 -9.64 7.49
CA ALA A 33 1.24 -9.08 8.69
C ALA A 33 0.04 -9.95 9.13
N ASN A 34 0.32 -11.22 9.45
CA ASN A 34 -0.66 -12.20 9.93
C ASN A 34 -1.65 -12.64 8.84
N LYS A 35 -2.89 -12.13 8.86
CA LYS A 35 -3.91 -12.50 7.87
C LYS A 35 -3.80 -11.72 6.55
N ASP A 36 -2.94 -10.71 6.52
CA ASP A 36 -2.76 -9.81 5.39
C ASP A 36 -1.28 -9.65 5.04
N TYR A 37 -1.02 -9.18 3.82
CA TYR A 37 0.22 -8.52 3.44
C TYR A 37 0.04 -7.01 3.55
N LEU A 38 0.94 -6.35 4.28
CA LEU A 38 0.97 -4.88 4.35
C LEU A 38 1.83 -4.33 3.21
N ILE A 39 1.30 -3.32 2.51
CA ILE A 39 1.95 -2.61 1.41
C ILE A 39 1.95 -1.11 1.77
N GLY A 40 3.08 -0.44 1.57
CA GLY A 40 3.12 1.01 1.78
C GLY A 40 4.36 1.69 1.25
N GLY A 41 4.25 3.02 1.16
CA GLY A 41 5.31 3.93 0.74
C GLY A 41 5.22 5.22 1.51
N TYR A 42 6.37 5.83 1.81
CA TYR A 42 6.45 7.01 2.67
C TYR A 42 7.55 7.97 2.21
N ASP A 43 7.29 9.26 2.32
CA ASP A 43 8.27 10.34 2.19
C ASP A 43 8.17 11.22 3.42
N GLY A 44 9.16 11.11 4.32
CA GLY A 44 9.10 11.71 5.64
C GLY A 44 7.92 11.23 6.48
N ASN A 45 7.33 12.15 7.25
CA ASN A 45 6.13 11.90 8.06
C ASN A 45 4.84 12.47 7.43
N ASP A 46 4.98 13.31 6.41
CA ASP A 46 3.90 14.16 5.88
C ASP A 46 3.26 13.61 4.61
N HIS A 47 3.86 12.58 4.00
CA HIS A 47 3.32 11.91 2.83
C HIS A 47 3.50 10.41 2.95
N TRP A 48 2.41 9.65 3.05
CA TRP A 48 2.47 8.20 3.01
C TRP A 48 1.16 7.57 2.55
N VAL A 49 1.27 6.34 2.04
CA VAL A 49 0.15 5.46 1.71
C VAL A 49 0.42 4.12 2.37
N VAL A 50 -0.58 3.57 3.05
CA VAL A 50 -0.52 2.20 3.61
C VAL A 50 -1.86 1.50 3.42
N PHE A 51 -1.80 0.26 2.98
CA PHE A 51 -2.96 -0.61 2.83
C PHE A 51 -2.54 -2.07 2.94
N SER A 52 -3.51 -2.96 2.90
CA SER A 52 -3.27 -4.39 3.08
C SER A 52 -4.10 -5.24 2.12
N VAL A 53 -3.57 -6.39 1.74
CA VAL A 53 -4.28 -7.38 0.92
C VAL A 53 -4.26 -8.75 1.60
N PRO A 54 -5.30 -9.58 1.48
CA PRO A 54 -5.35 -10.86 2.20
C PRO A 54 -4.19 -11.78 1.85
N SER A 55 -3.61 -12.47 2.86
CA SER A 55 -2.57 -13.47 2.63
C SER A 55 -3.12 -14.76 2.01
N SER A 56 -4.44 -14.96 2.09
CA SER A 56 -5.19 -16.09 1.52
C SER A 56 -5.38 -16.05 0.00
N LEU A 57 -5.01 -14.95 -0.68
CA LEU A 57 -5.06 -14.87 -2.15
C LEU A 57 -4.26 -16.03 -2.76
N VAL A 58 -4.82 -16.78 -3.70
CA VAL A 58 -4.17 -17.96 -4.28
C VAL A 58 -3.49 -17.62 -5.61
N GLY A 59 -2.23 -18.01 -5.77
CA GLY A 59 -1.44 -17.74 -6.96
C GLY A 59 -0.93 -16.30 -7.05
N GLU A 60 -0.35 -15.97 -8.21
CA GLU A 60 0.38 -14.72 -8.42
C GLU A 60 -0.52 -13.52 -8.74
N GLY A 61 -1.69 -13.73 -9.35
CA GLY A 61 -2.60 -12.64 -9.74
C GLY A 61 -2.58 -12.37 -11.25
N PRO A 62 -3.09 -11.22 -11.71
CA PRO A 62 -3.52 -10.07 -10.89
C PRO A 62 -4.76 -10.38 -10.05
N HIS A 63 -4.75 -9.92 -8.80
CA HIS A 63 -5.87 -9.99 -7.87
C HIS A 63 -6.45 -8.60 -7.67
N VAL A 64 -7.77 -8.45 -7.82
CA VAL A 64 -8.48 -7.21 -7.48
C VAL A 64 -9.03 -7.34 -6.07
N VAL A 65 -8.54 -6.51 -5.16
CA VAL A 65 -8.93 -6.51 -3.74
C VAL A 65 -9.72 -5.25 -3.47
N SER A 66 -11.00 -5.40 -3.13
CA SER A 66 -11.82 -4.28 -2.67
C SER A 66 -11.48 -3.94 -1.22
N HIS A 67 -11.63 -2.67 -0.83
CA HIS A 67 -11.51 -2.25 0.57
C HIS A 67 -12.39 -3.12 1.49
N TYR A 68 -11.85 -3.48 2.66
CA TYR A 68 -12.53 -4.30 3.67
C TYR A 68 -12.19 -3.78 5.07
N ASP A 69 -13.17 -3.86 5.97
CA ASP A 69 -13.00 -3.35 7.35
C ASP A 69 -12.23 -4.31 8.26
N ASP A 70 -12.14 -5.59 7.86
CA ASP A 70 -11.56 -6.65 8.66
C ASP A 70 -10.04 -6.79 8.42
N GLY A 71 -9.23 -5.90 8.99
CA GLY A 71 -7.77 -5.97 8.84
C GLY A 71 -7.05 -4.71 9.29
N LEU A 72 -5.85 -4.49 8.73
CA LEU A 72 -5.15 -3.21 8.85
C LEU A 72 -5.93 -2.15 8.08
N ARG A 73 -6.35 -1.07 8.76
CA ARG A 73 -7.06 0.03 8.09
C ARG A 73 -6.20 0.65 7.00
N TRP A 74 -6.79 0.83 5.83
CA TRP A 74 -6.17 1.53 4.73
C TRP A 74 -6.22 3.04 5.01
N ALA A 75 -5.07 3.69 4.85
CA ALA A 75 -4.94 5.11 5.17
C ALA A 75 -3.92 5.78 4.27
N VAL A 76 -4.08 7.09 4.14
CA VAL A 76 -3.22 7.98 3.39
C VAL A 76 -2.93 9.19 4.27
N ASN A 77 -1.70 9.68 4.25
CA ASN A 77 -1.36 10.99 4.79
C ASN A 77 -0.91 11.91 3.66
N VAL A 78 -1.54 13.08 3.61
CA VAL A 78 -1.27 14.13 2.63
C VAL A 78 -1.00 15.42 3.41
N ASP A 79 0.20 15.98 3.25
CA ASP A 79 0.62 17.22 3.91
C ASP A 79 0.48 17.16 5.45
N GLY A 80 0.81 16.01 6.05
CA GLY A 80 0.74 15.80 7.50
C GLY A 80 -0.66 15.45 8.03
N VAL A 81 -1.69 15.44 7.18
CA VAL A 81 -3.07 15.12 7.56
C VAL A 81 -3.40 13.67 7.23
N ASN A 82 -3.85 12.90 8.23
CA ASN A 82 -4.28 11.51 8.06
C ASN A 82 -5.72 11.44 7.52
N HIS A 83 -5.92 10.59 6.52
CA HIS A 83 -7.21 10.27 5.92
C HIS A 83 -7.39 8.76 5.84
N PHE A 84 -8.54 8.27 6.29
CA PHE A 84 -8.90 6.87 6.10
C PHE A 84 -9.53 6.67 4.72
N VAL A 85 -9.29 5.50 4.14
CA VAL A 85 -9.97 5.07 2.92
C VAL A 85 -11.38 4.62 3.29
N ALA A 86 -12.39 5.17 2.62
CA ALA A 86 -13.80 4.79 2.80
C ALA A 86 -14.19 3.64 1.87
N SER A 87 -13.63 3.61 0.65
CA SER A 87 -13.84 2.56 -0.33
C SER A 87 -12.74 2.58 -1.39
N GLY A 88 -12.64 1.54 -2.21
CA GLY A 88 -11.67 1.51 -3.29
C GLY A 88 -11.21 0.10 -3.62
N THR A 89 -10.23 0.01 -4.50
CA THR A 89 -9.63 -1.26 -4.91
C THR A 89 -8.11 -1.15 -5.02
N ALA A 90 -7.42 -2.25 -4.78
CA ALA A 90 -6.03 -2.46 -5.14
C ALA A 90 -5.93 -3.65 -6.09
N THR A 91 -5.23 -3.48 -7.21
CA THR A 91 -4.87 -4.59 -8.11
C THR A 91 -3.45 -5.00 -7.81
N VAL A 92 -3.24 -6.25 -7.41
CA VAL A 92 -1.92 -6.73 -6.97
C VAL A 92 -1.48 -7.97 -7.74
N THR A 93 -0.20 -8.01 -8.12
CA THR A 93 0.46 -9.19 -8.69
C THR A 93 1.68 -9.52 -7.86
N PHE A 94 1.72 -10.73 -7.31
CA PHE A 94 2.86 -11.28 -6.59
C PHE A 94 3.84 -11.93 -7.57
N ASP A 95 5.12 -11.96 -7.22
CA ASP A 95 6.17 -12.63 -7.98
C ASP A 95 7.19 -13.25 -7.01
N LYS A 96 7.96 -14.23 -7.51
CA LYS A 96 9.09 -14.88 -6.83
C LYS A 96 8.72 -15.38 -5.43
N TYR A 97 7.70 -16.24 -5.32
CA TYR A 97 7.22 -16.75 -4.02
C TYR A 97 6.78 -15.64 -3.04
N ARG A 98 6.13 -14.60 -3.57
CA ARG A 98 5.63 -13.45 -2.79
C ARG A 98 6.73 -12.66 -2.09
N ILE A 99 7.94 -12.65 -2.63
CA ILE A 99 8.99 -11.71 -2.19
C ILE A 99 8.91 -10.38 -2.94
N ARG A 100 8.10 -10.29 -3.99
CA ARG A 100 7.81 -9.04 -4.72
C ARG A 100 6.32 -8.89 -4.95
N VAL A 101 5.84 -7.66 -4.92
CA VAL A 101 4.47 -7.28 -5.25
C VAL A 101 4.49 -6.04 -6.13
N ARG A 102 3.65 -6.04 -7.18
CA ARG A 102 3.45 -4.87 -8.05
C ARG A 102 1.98 -4.66 -8.31
N GLY A 103 1.58 -3.45 -8.63
CA GLY A 103 0.17 -3.18 -8.82
C GLY A 103 -0.20 -1.71 -8.88
N THR A 104 -1.50 -1.49 -8.81
CA THR A 104 -2.12 -0.17 -8.79
C THR A 104 -3.19 -0.13 -7.70
N PHE A 105 -3.58 1.08 -7.32
CA PHE A 105 -4.70 1.29 -6.42
C PHE A 105 -5.53 2.51 -6.82
N ASP A 106 -6.80 2.47 -6.43
CA ASP A 106 -7.79 3.52 -6.63
C ASP A 106 -8.68 3.57 -5.39
N PHE A 107 -8.46 4.60 -4.57
CA PHE A 107 -9.08 4.78 -3.27
C PHE A 107 -9.96 6.02 -3.26
N SER A 108 -11.09 5.93 -2.57
CA SER A 108 -11.92 7.05 -2.18
C SER A 108 -11.76 7.24 -0.67
N LEU A 109 -11.28 8.43 -0.27
CA LEU A 109 -11.12 8.80 1.14
C LEU A 109 -12.46 9.18 1.76
N GLU A 110 -12.55 9.18 3.09
CA GLU A 110 -13.76 9.61 3.82
C GLU A 110 -14.16 11.07 3.51
N ASP A 111 -13.18 11.92 3.16
CA ASP A 111 -13.42 13.31 2.73
C ASP A 111 -13.78 13.44 1.24
N LYS A 112 -14.02 12.31 0.57
CA LYS A 112 -14.43 12.16 -0.83
C LYS A 112 -13.35 12.45 -1.87
N ARG A 113 -12.11 12.77 -1.48
CA ARG A 113 -11.01 12.87 -2.43
C ARG A 113 -10.62 11.49 -2.96
N ARG A 114 -10.12 11.45 -4.19
CA ARG A 114 -9.68 10.22 -4.84
C ARG A 114 -8.17 10.14 -4.80
N VAL A 115 -7.65 8.98 -4.41
CA VAL A 115 -6.22 8.70 -4.40
C VAL A 115 -5.93 7.53 -5.34
N VAL A 116 -5.10 7.76 -6.35
CA VAL A 116 -4.66 6.72 -7.28
C VAL A 116 -3.16 6.57 -7.24
N GLY A 117 -2.66 5.39 -7.53
CA GLY A 117 -1.21 5.17 -7.56
C GLY A 117 -0.80 3.81 -8.08
N GLU A 118 0.50 3.64 -8.16
CA GLU A 118 1.16 2.42 -8.61
C GLU A 118 2.35 2.09 -7.71
N PHE A 119 2.70 0.81 -7.67
CA PHE A 119 3.79 0.33 -6.84
C PHE A 119 4.46 -0.88 -7.45
N ASP A 120 5.74 -1.04 -7.15
CA ASP A 120 6.56 -2.20 -7.45
C ASP A 120 7.58 -2.35 -6.33
N ILE A 121 7.39 -3.33 -5.46
CA ILE A 121 8.10 -3.44 -4.18
C ILE A 121 8.60 -4.88 -4.02
N ALA A 122 9.88 -5.03 -3.70
CA ALA A 122 10.49 -6.26 -3.24
C ALA A 122 10.75 -6.21 -1.72
N ASN A 123 10.51 -7.33 -1.04
CA ASN A 123 10.87 -7.52 0.36
C ASN A 123 12.39 -7.78 0.44
N LYS A 124 13.11 -6.98 1.24
CA LYS A 124 14.57 -7.11 1.40
C LYS A 124 15.01 -8.34 2.21
N GLN A 125 14.10 -9.05 2.87
CA GLN A 125 14.45 -10.24 3.67
C GLN A 125 14.72 -11.51 2.84
N ALA A 126 14.65 -11.43 1.50
CA ALA A 126 14.82 -12.57 0.60
C ALA A 126 16.23 -12.67 -0.03
N ALA A 127 17.24 -12.01 0.54
CA ALA A 127 18.64 -12.10 0.12
C ALA A 127 19.53 -12.61 1.25
#